data_AF-A0A820IJS6-F1
#
_entry.id   AF-A0A820IJS6-F1
#
_cell.length_a   1.000
_cell.length_b   1.000
_cell.length_c   1.000
_cell.angle_alpha   90.00
_cell.angle_beta   90.00
_cell.angle_gamma   90.00
#
_symmetry.space_group_name_H-M   'P 1'
#
loop_
_entity.id
_entity.type
_entity.pdbx_description
1 polymer ?
#
loop_
_entity_poly.entity_id
_entity_poly.type
_entity_poly.pdbx_seq_one_letter_code
_entity_poly.pdbx_strand_id
1 'polypeptide(L)'
;MTENKVNLAFKEQKGRCLIANQNVSQGDILLVSKPYAIVPSITKKNDICANCICISKHQTHPREMLVCRKPCHHVFYCSNKCEQQHWDKFHQYECSFLDKVCALQDHDYVINYTLLFMRMLTQRLHDILDKSSTVSSADVWTMLSHFDEFTEEKKNEFVTVAKILTEYILVKLIPHLIKDNHEFIVSIQSFLPDHTDAKKVEINNSDQWLSQMVHLCLLFNDDTTIEV
;
A
#
# COMPACT_ATOMS: atom_id res chain seq x y z
N MET A 1 -21.58 -20.43 -11.49
CA MET A 1 -21.41 -19.16 -10.75
C MET A 1 -22.04 -19.39 -9.39
N THR A 2 -21.27 -19.32 -8.30
CA THR A 2 -21.82 -19.45 -6.94
C THR A 2 -22.73 -18.25 -6.67
N GLU A 3 -23.97 -18.54 -6.29
CA GLU A 3 -24.98 -17.55 -5.90
C GLU A 3 -24.46 -16.76 -4.69
N ASN A 4 -24.62 -15.43 -4.69
CA ASN A 4 -24.14 -14.59 -3.60
C ASN A 4 -25.07 -14.74 -2.38
N LYS A 5 -24.58 -15.41 -1.34
CA LYS A 5 -25.33 -15.70 -0.10
C LYS A 5 -25.30 -14.57 0.94
N VAL A 6 -24.64 -13.45 0.65
CA VAL A 6 -24.46 -12.34 1.58
C VAL A 6 -24.72 -10.98 0.93
N ASN A 7 -25.27 -10.05 1.70
CA ASN A 7 -25.48 -8.66 1.31
C ASN A 7 -24.68 -7.72 2.22
N LEU A 8 -24.25 -6.58 1.67
CA LEU A 8 -23.78 -5.46 2.46
C LEU A 8 -24.94 -4.84 3.25
N ALA A 9 -24.70 -4.53 4.51
CA ALA A 9 -25.66 -3.91 5.42
C ALA A 9 -24.95 -2.96 6.38
N PHE A 10 -25.73 -2.17 7.13
CA PHE A 10 -25.25 -1.30 8.19
C PHE A 10 -25.93 -1.66 9.51
N LYS A 11 -25.16 -1.72 10.59
CA LYS A 11 -25.67 -1.88 11.96
C LYS A 11 -25.16 -0.73 12.81
N GLU A 12 -26.06 -0.06 13.51
CA GLU A 12 -25.76 1.17 14.27
C GLU A 12 -24.51 1.06 15.16
N GLN A 13 -24.35 -0.03 15.91
CA GLN A 13 -23.20 -0.23 16.81
C GLN A 13 -21.97 -0.88 16.15
N LYS A 14 -22.05 -1.31 14.88
CA LYS A 14 -21.00 -2.10 14.21
C LYS A 14 -20.56 -1.55 12.85
N GLY A 15 -21.21 -0.51 12.35
CA GLY A 15 -20.96 0.06 11.02
C GLY A 15 -21.37 -0.89 9.89
N ARG A 16 -20.61 -0.85 8.78
CA ARG A 16 -20.81 -1.71 7.60
C ARG A 16 -20.50 -3.16 7.93
N CYS A 17 -21.34 -4.08 7.50
CA CYS A 17 -21.19 -5.51 7.73
C CYS A 17 -21.77 -6.34 6.57
N LEU A 18 -21.42 -7.64 6.53
CA LEU A 18 -22.06 -8.62 5.65
C LEU A 18 -23.12 -9.40 6.44
N ILE A 19 -24.32 -9.54 5.87
CA ILE A 19 -25.42 -10.32 6.46
C ILE A 19 -25.87 -11.38 5.46
N ALA A 20 -26.11 -12.60 5.94
CA ALA A 20 -26.64 -13.68 5.11
C ALA A 20 -28.03 -13.30 4.57
N ASN A 21 -28.24 -13.48 3.27
CA ASN A 21 -29.52 -13.23 2.60
C ASN A 21 -30.35 -14.52 2.41
N GLN A 22 -29.78 -15.67 2.78
CA GLN A 22 -30.39 -16.99 2.73
C GLN A 22 -29.76 -17.93 3.78
N ASN A 23 -30.29 -19.15 3.91
CA ASN A 23 -29.71 -20.16 4.78
C ASN A 23 -28.29 -20.55 4.30
N VAL A 24 -27.33 -20.52 5.23
CA VAL A 24 -25.94 -20.91 5.02
C VAL A 24 -25.70 -22.26 5.69
N SER A 25 -25.24 -23.23 4.91
CA SER A 25 -24.87 -24.57 5.39
C SER A 25 -23.37 -24.69 5.64
N GLN A 26 -22.97 -25.67 6.44
CA GLN A 26 -21.56 -25.95 6.69
C GLN A 26 -20.83 -26.27 5.38
N GLY A 27 -19.70 -25.61 5.13
CA GLY A 27 -18.92 -25.76 3.90
C GLY A 27 -19.29 -24.80 2.78
N ASP A 28 -20.31 -23.97 2.95
CA ASP A 28 -20.67 -22.94 1.97
C ASP A 28 -19.55 -21.90 1.79
N ILE A 29 -19.26 -21.57 0.53
CA ILE A 29 -18.35 -20.48 0.17
C ILE A 29 -19.16 -19.18 0.09
N LEU A 30 -18.91 -18.26 1.02
CA LEU A 30 -19.62 -16.98 1.09
C LEU A 30 -18.92 -15.85 0.32
N LEU A 31 -17.59 -15.87 0.31
CA LEU A 31 -16.76 -14.85 -0.35
C LEU A 31 -15.47 -15.50 -0.83
N VAL A 32 -15.06 -15.15 -2.05
CA VAL A 32 -13.71 -15.41 -2.56
C VAL A 32 -13.14 -14.07 -2.98
N SER A 33 -12.04 -13.66 -2.36
CA SER A 33 -11.38 -12.40 -2.68
C SER A 33 -9.89 -12.62 -2.90
N LYS A 34 -9.34 -11.95 -3.91
CA LYS A 34 -7.89 -11.84 -4.06
C LYS A 34 -7.41 -10.68 -3.19
N PRO A 35 -6.24 -10.80 -2.54
CA PRO A 35 -5.71 -9.69 -1.77
C PRO A 35 -5.49 -8.48 -2.66
N TYR A 36 -5.88 -7.30 -2.19
CA TYR A 36 -5.58 -6.04 -2.88
C TYR A 36 -4.07 -5.83 -2.98
N ALA A 37 -3.39 -6.05 -1.86
CA ALA A 37 -1.94 -6.06 -1.74
C ALA A 37 -1.52 -7.19 -0.81
N ILE A 38 -0.36 -7.78 -1.07
CA ILE A 38 0.24 -8.81 -0.22
C ILE A 38 1.76 -8.72 -0.33
N VAL A 39 2.44 -8.92 0.80
CA VAL A 39 3.90 -8.97 0.89
C VAL A 39 4.30 -10.13 1.80
N PRO A 40 5.42 -10.84 1.51
CA PRO A 40 6.01 -11.75 2.48
C PRO A 40 6.43 -11.01 3.75
N SER A 41 6.26 -11.65 4.91
CA SER A 41 6.81 -11.13 6.16
C SER A 41 8.34 -11.06 6.10
N ILE A 42 8.92 -10.00 6.66
CA ILE A 42 10.38 -9.77 6.71
C ILE A 42 11.15 -10.97 7.29
N THR A 43 10.56 -11.68 8.26
CA THR A 43 11.17 -12.84 8.93
C THR A 43 11.08 -14.14 8.13
N LYS A 44 10.26 -14.17 7.07
CA LYS A 44 10.03 -15.34 6.20
C LYS A 44 10.28 -15.05 4.72
N LYS A 45 10.83 -13.88 4.38
CA LYS A 45 10.98 -13.41 3.00
C LYS A 45 11.85 -14.33 2.13
N ASN A 46 12.80 -15.05 2.72
CA ASN A 46 13.64 -16.04 2.03
C ASN A 46 12.91 -17.36 1.73
N ASP A 47 11.80 -17.63 2.44
CA ASP A 47 11.04 -18.87 2.33
C ASP A 47 9.76 -18.72 1.49
N ILE A 48 9.42 -17.49 1.06
CA ILE A 48 8.14 -17.18 0.40
C ILE A 48 8.41 -16.41 -0.89
N CYS A 49 7.84 -16.85 -2.00
CA CYS A 49 7.92 -16.11 -3.25
C CYS A 49 7.15 -14.79 -3.16
N ALA A 50 7.81 -13.67 -3.45
CA ALA A 50 7.21 -12.34 -3.37
C ALA A 50 6.10 -12.07 -4.41
N ASN A 51 5.97 -12.91 -5.44
CA ASN A 51 4.92 -12.79 -6.44
C ASN A 51 3.71 -13.68 -6.15
N CYS A 52 3.93 -15.00 -6.06
CA CYS A 52 2.85 -15.98 -5.95
C CYS A 52 2.61 -16.50 -4.53
N ILE A 53 3.42 -16.06 -3.56
CA ILE A 53 3.30 -16.41 -2.14
C ILE A 53 3.50 -17.91 -1.85
N CYS A 54 3.98 -18.69 -2.83
CA CYS A 54 4.31 -20.09 -2.58
C CYS A 54 5.48 -20.22 -1.61
N ILE A 55 5.39 -21.22 -0.72
CA ILE A 55 6.42 -21.52 0.28
C ILE A 55 7.48 -22.43 -0.35
N SER A 56 8.75 -22.04 -0.25
CA SER A 56 9.90 -22.74 -0.83
C SER A 56 10.27 -24.01 -0.06
N LYS A 57 10.17 -23.98 1.27
CA LYS A 57 10.45 -25.11 2.17
C LYS A 57 9.21 -26.00 2.40
N HIS A 58 8.42 -26.24 1.37
CA HIS A 58 7.32 -27.18 1.48
C HIS A 58 7.88 -28.60 1.70
N GLN A 59 7.43 -29.30 2.76
CA GLN A 59 7.99 -30.59 3.18
C GLN A 59 8.01 -31.63 2.05
N THR A 60 7.05 -31.56 1.14
CA THR A 60 6.92 -32.52 0.03
C THR A 60 7.58 -32.06 -1.27
N HIS A 61 7.87 -30.77 -1.46
CA HIS A 61 8.38 -30.22 -2.72
C HIS A 61 9.25 -28.97 -2.46
N PRO A 62 10.49 -29.15 -1.96
CA PRO A 62 11.40 -28.03 -1.74
C PRO A 62 11.74 -27.35 -3.07
N ARG A 63 11.80 -26.02 -3.06
CA ARG A 63 12.23 -25.21 -4.21
C ARG A 63 13.38 -24.30 -3.81
N GLU A 64 14.37 -24.22 -4.67
CA GLU A 64 15.38 -23.17 -4.58
C GLU A 64 14.76 -21.82 -4.94
N MET A 65 15.14 -20.79 -4.19
CA MET A 65 14.65 -19.44 -4.37
C MET A 65 15.70 -18.60 -5.07
N LEU A 66 15.27 -17.91 -6.14
CA LEU A 66 16.07 -16.92 -6.83
C LEU A 66 16.00 -15.61 -6.06
N VAL A 67 17.14 -14.98 -5.82
CA VAL A 67 17.20 -13.61 -5.29
C VAL A 67 16.99 -12.64 -6.45
N CYS A 68 16.33 -11.51 -6.17
CA CYS A 68 16.24 -10.41 -7.13
C CYS A 68 17.61 -10.09 -7.77
N ARG A 69 17.64 -9.95 -9.08
CA ARG A 69 18.86 -9.63 -9.86
C ARG A 69 19.36 -8.19 -9.71
N LYS A 70 18.59 -7.33 -9.06
CA LYS A 70 18.92 -5.92 -8.79
C LYS A 70 19.55 -5.79 -7.39
N PRO A 71 20.25 -4.68 -7.08
CA PRO A 71 21.11 -4.60 -5.91
C PRO A 71 20.41 -4.59 -4.53
N CYS A 72 19.09 -4.82 -4.44
CA CYS A 72 18.41 -4.84 -3.14
C CYS A 72 18.65 -6.13 -2.34
N HIS A 73 18.82 -7.27 -3.01
CA HIS A 73 18.97 -8.60 -2.38
C HIS A 73 17.91 -8.98 -1.32
N HIS A 74 16.78 -8.27 -1.25
CA HIS A 74 15.77 -8.44 -0.20
C HIS A 74 14.54 -9.25 -0.64
N VAL A 75 14.43 -9.58 -1.93
CA VAL A 75 13.24 -10.22 -2.51
C VAL A 75 13.60 -11.53 -3.18
N PHE A 76 12.75 -12.54 -2.96
CA PHE A 76 12.98 -13.92 -3.37
C PHE A 76 11.84 -14.45 -4.25
N TYR A 77 12.18 -15.30 -5.22
CA TYR A 77 11.25 -15.81 -6.23
C TYR A 77 11.42 -17.31 -6.47
N CYS A 78 10.31 -18.01 -6.71
CA CYS A 78 10.37 -19.44 -7.06
C CYS A 78 10.69 -19.70 -8.54
N SER A 79 10.75 -18.65 -9.38
CA SER A 79 11.05 -18.74 -10.81
C SER A 79 11.34 -17.37 -11.43
N ASN A 80 12.07 -17.35 -12.54
CA ASN A 80 12.27 -16.14 -13.36
C ASN A 80 10.95 -15.51 -13.84
N LYS A 81 9.93 -16.35 -14.07
CA LYS A 81 8.58 -15.87 -14.42
C LYS A 81 7.97 -15.04 -13.29
N CYS A 82 8.08 -15.51 -12.04
CA CYS A 82 7.60 -14.76 -10.89
C CYS A 82 8.41 -13.49 -10.66
N GLU A 83 9.73 -13.51 -10.87
CA GLU A 83 10.57 -12.31 -10.82
C GLU A 83 10.09 -11.27 -11.84
N GLN A 84 9.94 -11.66 -13.11
CA GLN A 84 9.52 -10.75 -14.18
C GLN A 84 8.13 -10.16 -13.94
N GLN A 85 7.12 -10.99 -13.62
CA GLN A 85 5.75 -10.53 -13.35
C GLN A 85 5.71 -9.55 -12.17
N HIS A 86 6.48 -9.83 -11.12
CA HIS A 86 6.56 -8.97 -9.96
C HIS A 86 7.30 -7.68 -10.26
N TRP A 87 8.37 -7.74 -11.06
CA TRP A 87 9.11 -6.57 -11.52
C TRP A 87 8.23 -5.60 -12.29
N ASP A 88 7.54 -6.11 -13.31
CA ASP A 88 6.70 -5.32 -14.20
C ASP A 88 5.56 -4.63 -13.44
N LYS A 89 5.01 -5.30 -12.42
CA LYS A 89 3.89 -4.74 -11.67
C LYS A 89 4.29 -3.91 -10.44
N PHE A 90 5.31 -4.31 -9.69
CA PHE A 90 5.54 -3.71 -8.36
C PHE A 90 7.00 -3.44 -8.04
N HIS A 91 7.85 -4.46 -8.19
CA HIS A 91 9.18 -4.40 -7.61
C HIS A 91 10.09 -3.34 -8.25
N GLN A 92 9.85 -2.95 -9.50
CA GLN A 92 10.60 -1.86 -10.13
C GLN A 92 10.47 -0.52 -9.38
N TYR A 93 9.34 -0.28 -8.71
CA TYR A 93 9.09 0.92 -7.91
C TYR A 93 9.77 0.80 -6.53
N GLU A 94 9.67 -0.37 -5.92
CA GLU A 94 10.09 -0.64 -4.54
C GLU A 94 11.59 -0.92 -4.40
N CYS A 95 12.24 -1.49 -5.43
CA CYS A 95 13.54 -2.15 -5.31
C CYS A 95 14.61 -1.27 -4.66
N SER A 96 14.73 0.00 -5.04
CA SER A 96 15.75 0.90 -4.48
C SER A 96 15.42 1.42 -3.08
N PHE A 97 14.19 1.23 -2.60
CA PHE A 97 13.76 1.61 -1.25
C PHE A 97 13.94 0.47 -0.24
N LEU A 98 14.04 -0.79 -0.70
CA LEU A 98 14.05 -1.92 0.20
C LEU A 98 15.25 -1.96 1.14
N ASP A 99 16.43 -1.50 0.70
CA ASP A 99 17.62 -1.43 1.56
C ASP A 99 17.35 -0.51 2.76
N LYS A 100 16.75 0.65 2.50
CA LYS A 100 16.36 1.62 3.53
C LYS A 100 15.33 1.02 4.48
N VAL A 101 14.26 0.41 3.94
CA VAL A 101 13.16 -0.14 4.75
C VAL A 101 13.61 -1.36 5.58
N CYS A 102 14.45 -2.23 5.00
CA CYS A 102 14.96 -3.40 5.70
C CYS A 102 16.07 -3.07 6.71
N ALA A 103 16.67 -1.88 6.64
CA ALA A 103 17.68 -1.41 7.58
C ALA A 103 17.11 -0.64 8.78
N LEU A 104 15.79 -0.44 8.84
CA LEU A 104 15.13 0.19 10.00
C LEU A 104 15.43 -0.61 11.27
N GLN A 105 15.89 0.08 12.31
CA GLN A 105 16.08 -0.46 13.64
C GLN A 105 14.77 -0.34 14.43
N ASP A 106 13.73 -1.04 13.94
CA ASP A 106 12.38 -0.99 14.48
C ASP A 106 11.81 -2.40 14.59
N HIS A 107 10.60 -2.54 15.14
CA HIS A 107 9.92 -3.80 15.23
C HIS A 107 9.52 -4.36 13.85
N ASP A 108 9.51 -5.69 13.73
CA ASP A 108 9.14 -6.39 12.49
C ASP A 108 7.78 -5.93 11.92
N TYR A 109 6.83 -5.57 12.78
CA TYR A 109 5.51 -5.10 12.33
C TYR A 109 5.59 -3.75 11.61
N VAL A 110 6.45 -2.83 12.05
CA VAL A 110 6.66 -1.52 11.40
C VAL A 110 7.21 -1.71 10.00
N ILE A 111 8.21 -2.59 9.85
CA ILE A 111 8.81 -2.94 8.55
C ILE A 111 7.75 -3.59 7.65
N ASN A 112 7.01 -4.59 8.16
CA ASN A 112 5.98 -5.28 7.39
C ASN A 112 4.84 -4.34 6.95
N TYR A 113 4.37 -3.45 7.82
CA TYR A 113 3.36 -2.44 7.45
C TYR A 113 3.89 -1.47 6.41
N THR A 114 5.13 -1.02 6.54
CA THR A 114 5.76 -0.14 5.54
C THR A 114 5.78 -0.80 4.16
N LEU A 115 6.24 -2.06 4.08
CA LEU A 115 6.26 -2.84 2.83
C LEU A 115 4.85 -3.03 2.26
N LEU A 116 3.87 -3.36 3.11
CA LEU A 116 2.49 -3.54 2.68
C LEU A 116 1.87 -2.23 2.16
N PHE A 117 2.09 -1.11 2.84
CA PHE A 117 1.57 0.18 2.40
C PHE A 117 2.23 0.66 1.11
N MET A 118 3.56 0.49 0.95
CA MET A 118 4.22 0.72 -0.33
C MET A 118 3.56 -0.09 -1.46
N ARG A 119 3.26 -1.37 -1.20
CA ARG A 119 2.56 -2.24 -2.15
C ARG A 119 1.15 -1.76 -2.49
N MET A 120 0.38 -1.36 -1.47
CA MET A 120 -0.97 -0.82 -1.64
C MET A 120 -0.98 0.47 -2.46
N LEU A 121 -0.05 1.39 -2.20
CA LEU A 121 0.08 2.65 -2.94
C LEU A 121 0.50 2.41 -4.40
N THR A 122 1.37 1.42 -4.63
CA THR A 122 1.76 1.03 -5.99
C THR A 122 0.59 0.37 -6.73
N GLN A 123 -0.20 -0.48 -6.07
CA GLN A 123 -1.43 -1.03 -6.64
C GLN A 123 -2.43 0.09 -6.96
N ARG A 124 -2.55 1.10 -6.09
CA ARG A 124 -3.42 2.26 -6.33
C ARG A 124 -3.01 3.05 -7.56
N LEU A 125 -1.71 3.29 -7.75
CA LEU A 125 -1.18 3.91 -8.95
C LEU A 125 -1.65 3.15 -10.20
N HIS A 126 -1.52 1.83 -10.21
CA HIS A 126 -2.01 1.01 -11.32
C HIS A 126 -3.52 1.13 -11.52
N ASP A 127 -4.32 1.11 -10.45
CA ASP A 127 -5.78 1.26 -10.56
C ASP A 127 -6.19 2.60 -11.18
N ILE A 128 -5.42 3.66 -10.92
CA ILE A 128 -5.66 5.00 -11.48
C ILE A 128 -5.26 5.08 -12.94
N LEU A 129 -4.10 4.51 -13.29
CA LEU A 129 -3.58 4.52 -14.65
C LEU A 129 -4.39 3.57 -15.56
N ASP A 130 -4.88 2.45 -15.02
CA ASP A 130 -5.72 1.49 -15.72
C ASP A 130 -7.21 1.84 -15.61
N LYS A 131 -7.63 2.82 -16.42
CA LYS A 131 -9.05 3.23 -16.56
C LYS A 131 -9.99 2.13 -17.07
N SER A 132 -9.46 0.97 -17.49
CA SER A 132 -10.25 -0.15 -18.00
C SER A 132 -10.68 -1.14 -16.92
N SER A 133 -10.13 -1.04 -15.70
CA SER A 133 -10.42 -1.98 -14.63
C SER A 133 -11.86 -1.79 -14.11
N THR A 134 -12.67 -2.84 -14.21
CA THR A 134 -14.07 -2.87 -13.75
C THR A 134 -14.18 -3.26 -12.26
N VAL A 135 -13.06 -3.52 -11.59
CA VAL A 135 -13.03 -3.95 -10.18
C VAL A 135 -12.73 -2.73 -9.31
N SER A 136 -13.80 -2.13 -8.77
CA SER A 136 -13.66 -1.02 -7.83
C SER A 136 -13.06 -1.52 -6.52
N SER A 137 -11.76 -1.26 -6.33
CA SER A 137 -11.09 -1.44 -5.04
C SER A 137 -11.34 -0.26 -4.08
N ALA A 138 -12.39 0.54 -4.32
CA ALA A 138 -12.74 1.70 -3.51
C ALA A 138 -12.95 1.33 -2.03
N ASP A 139 -13.42 0.11 -1.74
CA ASP A 139 -13.63 -0.37 -0.38
C ASP A 139 -12.37 -0.34 0.48
N VAL A 140 -11.19 -0.58 -0.12
CA VAL A 140 -9.90 -0.55 0.59
C VAL A 140 -9.63 0.84 1.18
N TRP A 141 -9.92 1.88 0.42
CA TRP A 141 -9.67 3.27 0.80
C TRP A 141 -10.73 3.85 1.72
N THR A 142 -11.83 3.12 1.92
CA THR A 142 -12.88 3.48 2.88
C THR A 142 -12.81 2.65 4.15
N MET A 143 -11.76 1.84 4.36
CA MET A 143 -11.62 1.03 5.57
C MET A 143 -11.59 1.91 6.84
N LEU A 144 -12.19 1.39 7.91
CA LEU A 144 -12.22 2.07 9.21
C LEU A 144 -10.80 2.10 9.78
N SER A 145 -10.29 3.30 10.08
CA SER A 145 -8.96 3.48 10.66
C SER A 145 -8.97 3.47 12.19
N HIS A 146 -10.08 3.89 12.82
CA HIS A 146 -10.14 4.22 14.25
C HIS A 146 -9.01 5.17 14.71
N PHE A 147 -8.47 5.97 13.79
CA PHE A 147 -7.31 6.82 14.06
C PHE A 147 -7.60 7.87 15.15
N ASP A 148 -8.84 8.38 15.19
CA ASP A 148 -9.28 9.35 16.20
C ASP A 148 -9.34 8.75 17.62
N GLU A 149 -9.33 7.42 17.73
CA GLU A 149 -9.33 6.70 19.01
C GLU A 149 -7.90 6.38 19.49
N PHE A 150 -6.87 6.68 18.70
CA PHE A 150 -5.49 6.37 19.07
C PHE A 150 -4.95 7.38 20.08
N THR A 151 -4.21 6.88 21.08
CA THR A 151 -3.37 7.72 21.94
C THR A 151 -2.24 8.34 21.13
N GLU A 152 -1.69 9.47 21.59
CA GLU A 152 -0.54 10.10 20.94
C GLU A 152 0.68 9.18 20.87
N GLU A 153 0.92 8.38 21.93
CA GLU A 153 1.94 7.33 21.93
C GLU A 153 1.76 6.35 20.76
N LYS A 154 0.52 5.90 20.55
CA LYS A 154 0.20 4.98 19.46
C LYS A 154 0.28 5.63 18.09
N LYS A 155 -0.08 6.92 17.96
CA LYS A 155 0.11 7.68 16.70
C LYS A 155 1.59 7.83 16.38
N ASN A 156 2.43 8.04 17.38
CA ASN A 156 3.89 8.18 17.22
C ASN A 156 4.53 6.93 16.63
N GLU A 157 4.00 5.73 16.90
CA GLU A 157 4.47 4.48 16.25
C GLU A 157 4.34 4.50 14.72
N PHE A 158 3.45 5.31 14.16
CA PHE A 158 3.24 5.41 12.70
C PHE A 158 4.09 6.49 12.02
N VAL A 159 4.78 7.35 12.78
CA VAL A 159 5.55 8.47 12.21
C VAL A 159 6.66 7.97 11.29
N THR A 160 7.39 6.93 11.70
CA THR A 160 8.44 6.31 10.87
C THR A 160 7.87 5.79 9.56
N VAL A 161 6.73 5.08 9.63
CA VAL A 161 6.02 4.56 8.45
C VAL A 161 5.61 5.70 7.53
N ALA A 162 4.97 6.74 8.08
CA ALA A 162 4.48 7.89 7.32
C ALA A 162 5.61 8.61 6.57
N LYS A 163 6.75 8.87 7.23
CA LYS A 163 7.92 9.51 6.60
C LYS A 163 8.44 8.72 5.40
N ILE A 164 8.56 7.40 5.55
CA ILE A 164 9.03 6.53 4.46
C ILE A 164 8.04 6.50 3.31
N LEU A 165 6.74 6.40 3.61
CA LEU A 165 5.70 6.38 2.58
C LEU A 165 5.62 7.70 1.83
N THR A 166 5.75 8.84 2.52
CA THR A 166 5.84 10.17 1.92
C THR A 166 6.96 10.23 0.88
N GLU A 167 8.17 9.83 1.26
CA GLU A 167 9.31 9.82 0.35
C GLU A 167 9.11 8.82 -0.81
N TYR A 168 8.56 7.64 -0.53
CA TYR A 168 8.24 6.65 -1.55
C TYR A 168 7.27 7.21 -2.59
N ILE A 169 6.20 7.87 -2.15
CA ILE A 169 5.21 8.50 -3.03
C ILE A 169 5.87 9.57 -3.90
N LEU A 170 6.61 10.50 -3.28
CA LEU A 170 7.26 11.63 -3.96
C LEU A 170 8.27 11.16 -5.02
N VAL A 171 9.11 10.19 -4.67
CA VAL A 171 10.22 9.74 -5.51
C VAL A 171 9.79 8.71 -6.55
N LYS A 172 8.83 7.82 -6.23
CA LYS A 172 8.50 6.65 -7.05
C LYS A 172 7.16 6.69 -7.73
N LEU A 173 6.14 7.34 -7.14
CA LEU A 173 4.78 7.27 -7.66
C LEU A 173 4.38 8.55 -8.39
N ILE A 174 4.62 9.72 -7.80
CA ILE A 174 4.27 11.02 -8.38
C ILE A 174 4.85 11.24 -9.79
N PRO A 175 6.12 10.88 -10.09
CA PRO A 175 6.66 11.06 -11.44
C PRO A 175 5.89 10.31 -12.54
N HIS A 176 5.20 9.22 -12.19
CA HIS A 176 4.36 8.47 -13.12
C HIS A 176 2.99 9.13 -13.30
N LEU A 177 2.42 9.71 -12.24
CA LEU A 177 1.16 10.47 -12.33
C LEU A 177 1.32 11.76 -13.15
N ILE A 178 2.47 12.43 -13.03
CA ILE A 178 2.76 13.68 -13.76
C ILE A 178 2.92 13.42 -15.27
N LYS A 179 3.62 12.35 -15.66
CA LYS A 179 3.89 12.04 -17.08
C LYS A 179 2.63 11.86 -17.91
N ASP A 180 1.55 11.38 -17.27
CA ASP A 180 0.28 11.11 -17.93
C ASP A 180 -0.76 12.25 -17.78
N ASN A 181 -0.43 13.34 -17.05
CA ASN A 181 -1.32 14.50 -16.82
C ASN A 181 -0.57 15.85 -16.79
N HIS A 182 -0.60 16.58 -17.91
CA HIS A 182 0.05 17.89 -18.08
C HIS A 182 -0.49 18.99 -17.13
N GLU A 183 -1.76 18.92 -16.70
CA GLU A 183 -2.38 19.93 -15.80
C GLU A 183 -1.88 19.82 -14.34
N PHE A 184 -1.30 18.68 -13.95
CA PHE A 184 -0.85 18.41 -12.58
C PHE A 184 0.50 19.09 -12.23
N ILE A 185 1.32 19.39 -13.25
CA ILE A 185 2.65 20.01 -13.12
C ILE A 185 2.58 21.37 -12.41
N VAL A 186 1.56 22.18 -12.75
CA VAL A 186 1.40 23.54 -12.23
C VAL A 186 1.03 23.53 -10.74
N SER A 187 0.30 22.52 -10.29
CA SER A 187 -0.13 22.40 -8.89
C SER A 187 1.01 21.89 -7.99
N ILE A 188 1.75 20.84 -8.39
CA ILE A 188 2.88 20.32 -7.59
C ILE A 188 4.06 21.31 -7.49
N GLN A 189 4.36 22.08 -8.54
CA GLN A 189 5.43 23.08 -8.47
C GLN A 189 5.17 24.16 -7.41
N SER A 190 3.91 24.43 -7.05
CA SER A 190 3.56 25.30 -5.92
C SER A 190 3.64 24.62 -4.53
N PHE A 191 3.82 23.30 -4.48
CA PHE A 191 3.90 22.50 -3.24
C PHE A 191 5.31 22.01 -2.92
N LEU A 192 6.25 22.09 -3.87
CA LEU A 192 7.67 21.87 -3.61
C LEU A 192 8.22 23.15 -2.96
N PRO A 193 8.80 23.09 -1.75
CA PRO A 193 9.31 24.27 -1.09
C PRO A 193 10.58 24.74 -1.82
N ASP A 194 10.47 25.83 -2.58
CA ASP A 194 11.51 26.84 -2.50
C ASP A 194 11.36 27.44 -1.11
N HIS A 195 12.45 27.46 -0.34
CA HIS A 195 12.50 28.03 1.00
C HIS A 195 11.77 29.38 1.07
N THR A 196 10.52 29.41 1.54
CA THR A 196 9.82 30.47 2.29
C THR A 196 8.30 30.30 2.22
N ASP A 197 7.68 30.30 3.40
CA ASP A 197 6.28 30.60 3.70
C ASP A 197 5.18 29.66 3.18
N ALA A 198 4.80 28.71 4.05
CA ALA A 198 3.58 27.93 3.96
C ALA A 198 2.33 28.83 3.93
N LYS A 199 1.63 28.89 2.78
CA LYS A 199 0.26 29.40 2.67
C LYS A 199 -0.71 28.29 2.31
N LYS A 200 -1.85 28.28 2.99
CA LYS A 200 -3.03 27.43 2.73
C LYS A 200 -3.39 27.42 1.25
N VAL A 201 -3.44 26.22 0.65
CA VAL A 201 -3.95 26.00 -0.71
C VAL A 201 -5.19 25.12 -0.64
N GLU A 202 -6.31 25.62 -1.18
CA GLU A 202 -7.53 24.85 -1.40
C GLU A 202 -7.43 24.07 -2.72
N ILE A 203 -7.57 22.74 -2.65
CA ILE A 203 -7.54 21.85 -3.82
C ILE A 203 -8.98 21.48 -4.19
N ASN A 204 -9.45 21.97 -5.33
CA ASN A 204 -10.72 21.58 -5.95
C ASN A 204 -10.46 20.49 -7.00
N ASN A 205 -10.58 19.21 -6.62
CA ASN A 205 -10.90 18.14 -7.57
C ASN A 205 -11.41 16.88 -6.85
N SER A 206 -12.20 16.07 -7.55
CA SER A 206 -12.99 14.92 -7.06
C SER A 206 -12.22 13.75 -6.42
N ASP A 207 -10.90 13.87 -6.25
CA ASP A 207 -10.02 12.87 -5.64
C ASP A 207 -9.31 13.47 -4.42
N GLN A 208 -10.03 13.55 -3.30
CA GLN A 208 -9.56 14.04 -2.00
C GLN A 208 -8.23 13.39 -1.53
N TRP A 209 -7.90 12.19 -2.01
CA TRP A 209 -6.74 11.43 -1.56
C TRP A 209 -5.40 12.04 -1.99
N LEU A 210 -5.27 12.59 -3.21
CA LEU A 210 -4.04 13.24 -3.67
C LEU A 210 -3.78 14.52 -2.89
N SER A 211 -4.85 15.30 -2.65
CA SER A 211 -4.81 16.47 -1.79
C SER A 211 -4.40 16.11 -0.36
N GLN A 212 -4.96 15.03 0.21
CA GLN A 212 -4.61 14.55 1.54
C GLN A 212 -3.17 14.01 1.61
N MET A 213 -2.69 13.33 0.58
CA MET A 213 -1.31 12.83 0.49
C MET A 213 -0.31 13.98 0.39
N VAL A 214 -0.56 14.99 -0.47
CA VAL A 214 0.27 16.19 -0.56
C VAL A 214 0.27 16.95 0.77
N HIS A 215 -0.90 17.08 1.42
CA HIS A 215 -1.00 17.70 2.75
C HIS A 215 -0.22 16.93 3.82
N LEU A 216 -0.27 15.59 3.82
CA LEU A 216 0.55 14.76 4.71
C LEU A 216 2.05 14.89 4.39
N CYS A 217 2.44 14.98 3.12
CA CYS A 217 3.83 15.21 2.73
C CYS A 217 4.37 16.54 3.28
N LEU A 218 3.54 17.60 3.28
CA LEU A 218 3.88 18.91 3.83
C LEU A 218 3.99 18.88 5.36
N LEU A 219 3.10 18.16 6.05
CA LEU A 219 3.13 18.03 7.52
C LEU A 219 4.39 17.32 8.05
N PHE A 220 5.04 16.48 7.25
CA PHE A 220 6.22 15.70 7.67
C PHE A 220 7.56 16.21 7.09
N ASN A 221 7.54 17.22 6.23
CA ASN A 221 8.74 17.81 5.62
C ASN A 221 9.29 19.03 6.36
N ASP A 222 8.51 19.65 7.25
CA ASP A 222 9.02 20.69 8.13
C ASP A 222 9.62 20.03 9.38
N ASP A 223 10.84 20.42 9.75
CA ASP A 223 11.46 20.19 11.07
C ASP A 223 10.71 20.92 12.20
N THR A 224 9.40 21.06 12.09
CA THR A 224 8.53 21.60 13.13
C THR A 224 8.18 20.48 14.09
N THR A 225 8.72 20.60 15.30
CA THR A 225 8.15 20.03 16.51
C THR A 225 6.63 20.17 16.46
N ILE A 226 5.93 19.04 16.47
CA ILE A 226 4.48 18.99 16.64
C ILE A 226 4.21 19.44 18.09
N GLU A 227 3.88 20.71 18.29
CA GLU A 227 3.07 21.11 19.44
C GLU A 227 1.60 20.85 19.07
N VAL A 228 0.94 20.02 19.89
CA VAL A 228 -0.46 19.59 19.76
C VAL A 228 -1.41 20.69 20.22
#